data_AF-A0A2S9FDN6-F1
#
_entry.id   AF-A0A2S9FDN6-F1
#
_cell.length_a   1.000
_cell.length_b   1.000
_cell.length_c   1.000
_cell.angle_alpha   90.00
_cell.angle_beta   90.00
_cell.angle_gamma   90.00
#
_symmetry.space_group_name_H-M   'P 1'
#
loop_
_entity.id
_entity.type
_entity.pdbx_description
1 polymer ?
#
loop_
_entity_poly.entity_id
_entity_poly.type
_entity_poly.pdbx_seq_one_letter_code
_entity_poly.pdbx_strand_id
1 'polypeptide(L)'
;MGVRHLESRAQQWWNDADHFDWTTEFLTQRGLLRSAQIVMAIVAGSAALVALSFIAGVRWNTWAVIAVGAAGVAFTVAMTVFWLTRWPTRRQSEVSIILGTVFIAVWSIAQPSTELAVLACSATAVTGGYIAFFHNTKLLVFNFAVAVATATSATWRLGSETNIATAVAAFWLIWFVNLTVPLAIRSMARAMGTYAAR
;
A
#
# COMPACT_ATOMS: atom_id res chain seq x y z
N MET A 1 12.91 -29.28 -20.57
CA MET A 1 13.69 -28.03 -20.58
C MET A 1 12.97 -26.81 -19.99
N GLY A 2 11.62 -26.72 -19.98
CA GLY A 2 10.90 -25.52 -19.51
C GLY A 2 10.93 -25.22 -18.00
N VAL A 3 11.00 -26.24 -17.14
CA VAL A 3 10.89 -26.05 -15.66
C VAL A 3 12.11 -25.32 -15.08
N ARG A 4 13.33 -25.70 -15.49
CA ARG A 4 14.58 -25.07 -15.01
C ARG A 4 14.69 -23.58 -15.38
N HIS A 5 14.12 -23.17 -16.52
CA HIS A 5 14.09 -21.76 -16.92
C HIS A 5 13.09 -20.92 -16.12
N LEU A 6 11.99 -21.52 -15.66
CA LEU A 6 11.02 -20.83 -14.79
C LEU A 6 11.58 -20.66 -13.38
N GLU A 7 12.23 -21.70 -12.85
CA GLU A 7 12.93 -21.65 -11.56
C GLU A 7 14.03 -20.59 -11.57
N SER A 8 14.84 -20.51 -12.63
CA SER A 8 15.89 -19.48 -12.74
C SER A 8 15.33 -18.07 -12.81
N ARG A 9 14.21 -17.87 -13.52
CA ARG A 9 13.54 -16.56 -13.63
C ARG A 9 12.86 -16.12 -12.33
N ALA A 10 12.23 -17.06 -11.62
CA ALA A 10 11.64 -16.80 -10.32
C ALA A 10 12.72 -16.47 -9.28
N GLN A 11 13.83 -17.19 -9.29
CA GLN A 11 14.96 -16.94 -8.40
C GLN A 11 15.63 -15.59 -8.66
N GLN A 12 15.82 -15.22 -9.94
CA GLN A 12 16.30 -13.88 -10.32
C GLN A 12 15.31 -12.81 -9.85
N TRP A 13 14.03 -12.96 -10.15
CA TRP A 13 12.97 -12.03 -9.74
C TRP A 13 12.90 -11.82 -8.22
N TRP A 14 13.14 -12.87 -7.44
CA TRP A 14 13.18 -12.81 -5.98
C TRP A 14 14.45 -12.12 -5.44
N ASN A 15 15.57 -12.28 -6.15
CA ASN A 15 16.87 -11.72 -5.78
C ASN A 15 17.13 -10.34 -6.40
N ASP A 16 16.20 -9.79 -7.20
CA ASP A 16 16.26 -8.43 -7.72
C ASP A 16 16.59 -7.45 -6.58
N ALA A 17 17.68 -6.69 -6.78
CA ALA A 17 18.09 -5.65 -5.84
C ALA A 17 17.02 -4.56 -5.76
N ASP A 18 17.02 -3.84 -4.65
CA ASP A 18 16.14 -2.69 -4.48
C ASP A 18 16.54 -1.56 -5.44
N HIS A 19 15.57 -0.98 -6.11
CA HIS A 19 15.78 0.03 -7.14
C HIS A 19 15.43 1.46 -6.69
N PHE A 20 15.25 1.69 -5.38
CA PHE A 20 14.83 3.00 -4.85
C PHE A 20 15.80 4.11 -5.23
N ASP A 21 17.10 3.88 -5.05
CA ASP A 21 18.14 4.87 -5.29
C ASP A 21 18.23 5.20 -6.79
N TRP A 22 18.15 4.17 -7.65
CA TRP A 22 18.13 4.34 -9.11
C TRP A 22 16.89 5.13 -9.57
N THR A 23 15.70 4.78 -9.08
CA THR A 23 14.47 5.49 -9.45
C THR A 23 14.49 6.94 -8.95
N THR A 24 15.02 7.17 -7.76
CA THR A 24 15.20 8.52 -7.19
C THR A 24 16.15 9.36 -8.05
N GLU A 25 17.28 8.78 -8.45
CA GLU A 25 18.24 9.44 -9.32
C GLU A 25 17.62 9.76 -10.68
N PHE A 26 16.90 8.81 -11.28
CA PHE A 26 16.19 9.01 -12.54
C PHE A 26 15.20 10.18 -12.46
N LEU A 27 14.37 10.23 -11.40
CA LEU A 27 13.44 11.34 -11.20
C LEU A 27 14.16 12.67 -10.99
N THR A 28 15.32 12.65 -10.32
CA THR A 28 16.15 13.84 -10.09
C THR A 28 16.71 14.36 -11.41
N GLN A 29 17.31 13.49 -12.23
CA GLN A 29 17.86 13.85 -13.54
C GLN A 29 16.79 14.38 -14.50
N ARG A 30 15.55 13.93 -14.37
CA ARG A 30 14.39 14.39 -15.16
C ARG A 30 13.68 15.62 -14.57
N GLY A 31 14.13 16.15 -13.43
CA GLY A 31 13.50 17.28 -12.74
C GLY A 31 12.12 16.97 -12.14
N LEU A 32 11.78 15.69 -11.98
CA LEU A 32 10.46 15.21 -11.53
C LEU A 32 10.40 14.89 -10.03
N LEU A 33 11.51 14.98 -9.30
CA LEU A 33 11.56 14.61 -7.88
C LEU A 33 10.56 15.42 -7.02
N ARG A 34 10.42 16.73 -7.27
CA ARG A 34 9.47 17.58 -6.55
C ARG A 34 8.02 17.21 -6.87
N SER A 35 7.72 16.87 -8.12
CA SER A 35 6.40 16.39 -8.53
C SER A 35 6.06 15.07 -7.82
N ALA A 36 7.03 14.14 -7.72
CA ALA A 36 6.85 12.91 -6.98
C ALA A 36 6.60 13.17 -5.47
N GLN A 37 7.33 14.10 -4.85
CA GLN A 37 7.08 14.52 -3.46
C GLN A 37 5.64 15.02 -3.27
N ILE A 38 5.17 15.89 -4.17
CA ILE A 38 3.81 16.46 -4.11
C ILE A 38 2.77 15.35 -4.25
N VAL A 39 2.95 14.42 -5.20
CA VAL A 39 2.04 13.28 -5.36
C VAL A 39 1.99 12.44 -4.07
N MET A 40 3.14 12.13 -3.47
CA MET A 40 3.19 11.37 -2.21
C MET A 40 2.56 12.13 -1.03
N ALA A 41 2.74 13.45 -0.97
CA ALA A 41 2.10 14.29 0.02
C ALA A 41 0.58 14.34 -0.15
N ILE A 42 0.08 14.42 -1.39
CA ILE A 42 -1.37 14.37 -1.68
C ILE A 42 -1.93 13.01 -1.27
N VAL A 43 -1.24 11.92 -1.60
CA VAL A 43 -1.63 10.57 -1.19
C VAL A 43 -1.71 10.48 0.34
N ALA A 44 -0.66 10.87 1.05
CA ALA A 44 -0.63 10.84 2.52
C ALA A 44 -1.71 11.76 3.14
N GLY A 45 -1.91 12.95 2.57
CA GLY A 45 -2.89 13.92 3.04
C GLY A 45 -4.32 13.45 2.81
N SER A 46 -4.59 12.80 1.68
CA SER A 46 -5.91 12.21 1.41
C SER A 46 -6.26 11.08 2.39
N ALA A 47 -5.27 10.30 2.84
CA ALA A 47 -5.47 9.29 3.87
C ALA A 47 -5.85 9.92 5.22
N ALA A 48 -5.40 11.14 5.51
CA ALA A 48 -5.83 11.88 6.70
C ALA A 48 -7.33 12.21 6.65
N LEU A 49 -7.87 12.54 5.48
CA LEU A 49 -9.32 12.77 5.31
C LEU A 49 -10.12 11.51 5.62
N VAL A 50 -9.66 10.34 5.17
CA VAL A 50 -10.29 9.05 5.49
C VAL A 50 -10.28 8.80 7.00
N ALA A 51 -9.14 9.05 7.67
CA ALA A 51 -9.03 8.91 9.11
C ALA A 51 -9.92 9.92 9.88
N LEU A 52 -10.06 11.15 9.38
CA LEU A 52 -10.94 12.17 9.95
C LEU A 52 -12.42 11.83 9.76
N SER A 53 -12.82 11.32 8.59
CA SER A 53 -14.19 10.87 8.34
C SER A 53 -14.60 9.74 9.28
N PHE A 54 -13.67 8.84 9.59
CA PHE A 54 -13.88 7.80 10.59
C PHE A 54 -14.16 8.36 11.98
N ILE A 55 -13.39 9.37 12.41
CA ILE A 55 -13.62 10.06 13.68
C ILE A 55 -15.00 10.74 13.66
N ALA A 56 -15.33 11.47 12.60
CA ALA A 56 -16.58 12.22 12.55
C ALA A 56 -17.86 11.34 12.50
N GLY A 57 -17.78 10.14 11.93
CA GLY A 57 -18.95 9.29 11.65
C GLY A 57 -19.42 8.37 12.78
N VAL A 58 -18.63 8.16 13.83
CA VAL A 58 -18.94 7.17 14.88
C VAL A 58 -19.69 7.83 16.04
N ARG A 59 -20.84 7.28 16.45
CA ARG A 59 -21.42 7.56 17.78
C ARG A 59 -20.56 6.86 18.83
N TRP A 60 -19.70 7.63 19.49
CA TRP A 60 -18.57 7.15 20.29
C TRP A 60 -18.95 6.48 21.60
N ASN A 61 -18.67 5.17 21.73
CA ASN A 61 -18.84 4.45 23.01
C ASN A 61 -17.54 3.82 23.55
N THR A 62 -16.38 3.99 22.91
CA THR A 62 -15.14 3.31 23.36
C THR A 62 -13.87 4.11 23.06
N TRP A 63 -13.05 4.36 24.10
CA TRP A 63 -11.76 5.07 24.02
C TRP A 63 -10.77 4.49 23.01
N ALA A 64 -10.78 3.16 22.81
CA ALA A 64 -9.89 2.48 21.87
C ALA A 64 -10.12 2.94 20.41
N VAL A 65 -11.37 3.18 20.01
CA VAL A 65 -11.71 3.61 18.63
C VAL A 65 -11.22 5.04 18.38
N ILE A 66 -11.38 5.92 19.38
CA ILE A 66 -10.85 7.30 19.34
C ILE A 66 -9.32 7.27 19.23
N ALA A 67 -8.66 6.44 20.04
CA ALA A 67 -7.20 6.34 20.05
C ALA A 67 -6.64 5.86 18.71
N VAL A 68 -7.24 4.83 18.11
CA VAL A 68 -6.88 4.36 16.77
C VAL A 68 -7.12 5.46 15.74
N GLY A 69 -8.29 6.11 15.79
CA GLY A 69 -8.66 7.29 14.99
C GLY A 69 -7.60 8.40 14.99
N ALA A 70 -7.25 8.86 16.18
CA ALA A 70 -6.28 9.93 16.39
C ALA A 70 -4.87 9.53 15.95
N ALA A 71 -4.45 8.28 16.21
CA ALA A 71 -3.20 7.74 15.67
C ALA A 71 -3.23 7.72 14.13
N GLY A 72 -4.38 7.36 13.55
CA GLY A 72 -4.83 7.57 12.16
C GLY A 72 -4.33 8.87 11.55
N VAL A 73 -4.91 9.93 12.09
CA VAL A 73 -4.69 11.31 11.64
C VAL A 73 -3.25 11.75 11.92
N ALA A 74 -2.71 11.46 13.10
CA ALA A 74 -1.36 11.87 13.45
C ALA A 74 -0.30 11.26 12.51
N PHE A 75 -0.41 9.97 12.20
CA PHE A 75 0.50 9.28 11.29
C PHE A 75 0.43 9.84 9.87
N THR A 76 -0.78 10.01 9.33
CA THR A 76 -0.99 10.49 7.95
C THR A 76 -0.56 11.95 7.78
N VAL A 77 -0.81 12.80 8.77
CA VAL A 77 -0.30 14.19 8.80
C VAL A 77 1.22 14.21 8.90
N ALA A 78 1.83 13.40 9.78
CA ALA A 78 3.28 13.32 9.89
C ALA A 78 3.93 12.86 8.57
N MET A 79 3.34 11.87 7.89
CA MET A 79 3.80 11.44 6.56
C MET A 79 3.63 12.53 5.49
N THR A 80 2.53 13.28 5.53
CA THR A 80 2.31 14.40 4.60
C THR A 80 3.41 15.46 4.76
N VAL A 81 3.69 15.87 5.99
CA VAL A 81 4.78 16.81 6.31
C VAL A 81 6.13 16.24 5.90
N PHE A 82 6.38 14.96 6.17
CA PHE A 82 7.61 14.28 5.79
C PHE A 82 7.86 14.37 4.27
N TRP A 83 6.86 14.07 3.44
CA TRP A 83 6.98 14.14 1.97
C TRP A 83 7.13 15.57 1.43
N LEU A 84 6.49 16.55 2.07
CA LEU A 84 6.61 17.96 1.67
C LEU A 84 7.98 18.57 1.98
N THR A 85 8.62 18.11 3.07
CA THR A 85 9.88 18.66 3.57
C THR A 85 11.12 18.03 2.95
N ARG A 86 11.12 16.73 2.69
CA ARG A 86 12.31 16.04 2.16
C ARG A 86 11.97 14.78 1.38
N TRP A 87 12.89 14.38 0.50
CA TRP A 87 12.86 13.04 -0.10
C TRP A 87 13.49 12.03 0.87
N PRO A 88 12.87 10.86 1.11
CA PRO A 88 13.40 9.85 2.01
C PRO A 88 14.74 9.28 1.53
N THR A 89 15.56 8.82 2.48
CA THR A 89 16.55 7.79 2.17
C THR A 89 15.85 6.44 1.94
N ARG A 90 16.50 5.51 1.23
CA ARG A 90 15.95 4.17 0.99
C ARG A 90 15.43 3.51 2.28
N ARG A 91 16.22 3.51 3.35
CA ARG A 91 15.81 2.92 4.65
C ARG A 91 14.61 3.62 5.27
N GLN A 92 14.54 4.94 5.19
CA GLN A 92 13.37 5.69 5.68
C GLN A 92 12.11 5.31 4.90
N SER A 93 12.23 5.17 3.58
CA SER A 93 11.13 4.72 2.73
C SER A 93 10.67 3.31 3.10
N GLU A 94 11.60 2.34 3.21
CA GLU A 94 11.30 0.96 3.58
C GLU A 94 10.57 0.88 4.94
N VAL A 95 11.07 1.60 5.96
CA VAL A 95 10.45 1.64 7.29
C VAL A 95 9.07 2.28 7.24
N SER A 96 8.92 3.42 6.55
CA SER A 96 7.63 4.10 6.40
C SER A 96 6.59 3.22 5.71
N ILE A 97 6.99 2.45 4.69
CA ILE A 97 6.12 1.48 4.02
C ILE A 97 5.70 0.37 4.98
N ILE A 98 6.64 -0.26 5.69
CA ILE A 98 6.32 -1.37 6.60
C ILE A 98 5.35 -0.89 7.67
N LEU A 99 5.63 0.25 8.30
CA LEU A 99 4.75 0.86 9.30
C LEU A 99 3.39 1.22 8.69
N GLY A 100 3.37 1.83 7.51
CA GLY A 100 2.15 2.20 6.80
C GLY A 100 1.28 1.00 6.43
N THR A 101 1.87 -0.08 5.93
CA THR A 101 1.17 -1.33 5.60
C THR A 101 0.57 -1.98 6.84
N VAL A 102 1.34 -2.09 7.93
CA VAL A 102 0.84 -2.63 9.21
C VAL A 102 -0.28 -1.76 9.77
N PHE A 103 -0.12 -0.44 9.67
CA PHE A 103 -1.12 0.51 10.13
C PHE A 103 -2.43 0.41 9.35
N ILE A 104 -2.36 0.34 8.01
CA ILE A 104 -3.54 0.11 7.16
C ILE A 104 -4.25 -1.18 7.57
N ALA A 105 -3.50 -2.26 7.84
CA ALA A 105 -4.09 -3.53 8.28
C ALA A 105 -4.82 -3.40 9.62
N VAL A 106 -4.15 -2.84 10.64
CA VAL A 106 -4.74 -2.61 11.97
C VAL A 106 -5.97 -1.70 11.86
N TRP A 107 -5.85 -0.61 11.11
CA TRP A 107 -6.94 0.34 10.89
C TRP A 107 -8.15 -0.29 10.22
N SER A 108 -7.93 -1.12 9.19
CA SER A 108 -8.99 -1.83 8.47
C SER A 108 -9.72 -2.80 9.38
N ILE A 109 -8.99 -3.57 10.19
CA ILE A 109 -9.59 -4.52 11.14
C ILE A 109 -10.32 -3.80 12.27
N ALA A 110 -9.83 -2.63 12.70
CA ALA A 110 -10.44 -1.82 13.75
C ALA A 110 -11.74 -1.11 13.33
N GLN A 111 -12.12 -1.18 12.05
CA GLN A 111 -13.37 -0.57 11.58
C GLN A 111 -14.58 -1.24 12.27
N PRO A 112 -15.52 -0.44 12.85
CA PRO A 112 -16.74 -0.95 13.43
C PRO A 112 -17.66 -1.63 12.41
N SER A 113 -17.89 -0.99 11.27
CA SER A 113 -18.68 -1.55 10.17
C SER A 113 -17.83 -2.47 9.31
N THR A 114 -18.37 -3.64 8.96
CA THR A 114 -17.67 -4.63 8.14
C THR A 114 -17.47 -4.16 6.70
N GLU A 115 -18.35 -3.32 6.17
CA GLU A 115 -18.21 -2.74 4.83
C GLU A 115 -17.03 -1.76 4.76
N LEU A 116 -16.91 -0.85 5.75
CA LEU A 116 -15.75 0.05 5.81
C LEU A 116 -14.45 -0.73 6.06
N ALA A 117 -14.48 -1.82 6.83
CA ALA A 117 -13.32 -2.69 7.04
C ALA A 117 -12.78 -3.23 5.71
N VAL A 118 -13.68 -3.71 4.85
CA VAL A 118 -13.36 -4.22 3.51
C VAL A 118 -12.86 -3.08 2.61
N LEU A 119 -13.54 -1.93 2.58
CA LEU A 119 -13.12 -0.78 1.77
C LEU A 119 -11.74 -0.27 2.17
N ALA A 120 -11.44 -0.21 3.47
CA ALA A 120 -10.15 0.25 3.99
C ALA A 120 -8.98 -0.61 3.50
N CYS A 121 -9.20 -1.90 3.24
CA CYS A 121 -8.18 -2.80 2.70
C CYS A 121 -7.66 -2.36 1.31
N SER A 122 -8.45 -1.60 0.55
CA SER A 122 -8.03 -1.05 -0.76
C SER A 122 -6.84 -0.10 -0.68
N ALA A 123 -6.60 0.51 0.49
CA ALA A 123 -5.46 1.42 0.68
C ALA A 123 -4.10 0.70 0.48
N THR A 124 -4.04 -0.62 0.69
CA THR A 124 -2.82 -1.40 0.43
C THR A 124 -2.43 -1.43 -1.05
N ALA A 125 -3.32 -1.09 -1.98
CA ALA A 125 -3.04 -0.98 -3.41
C ALA A 125 -2.12 0.21 -3.69
N VAL A 126 -2.33 1.33 -2.99
CA VAL A 126 -1.51 2.54 -3.12
C VAL A 126 -0.10 2.27 -2.62
N THR A 127 0.01 1.66 -1.43
CA THR A 127 1.31 1.25 -0.88
C THR A 127 1.98 0.21 -1.78
N GLY A 128 1.23 -0.76 -2.31
CA GLY A 128 1.73 -1.73 -3.27
C GLY A 128 2.25 -1.08 -4.55
N GLY A 129 1.54 -0.08 -5.09
CA GLY A 129 1.96 0.67 -6.27
C GLY A 129 3.26 1.43 -6.04
N TYR A 130 3.38 2.07 -4.87
CA TYR A 130 4.61 2.73 -4.46
C TYR A 130 5.78 1.74 -4.36
N ILE A 131 5.60 0.62 -3.66
CA ILE A 131 6.61 -0.45 -3.55
C ILE A 131 6.97 -0.98 -4.94
N ALA A 132 5.99 -1.24 -5.80
CA ALA A 132 6.20 -1.74 -7.14
C ALA A 132 7.10 -0.82 -7.99
N PHE A 133 6.98 0.50 -7.80
CA PHE A 133 7.75 1.49 -8.52
C PHE A 133 9.14 1.74 -7.93
N PHE A 134 9.26 1.72 -6.60
CA PHE A 134 10.49 2.14 -5.92
C PHE A 134 11.29 1.01 -5.28
N HIS A 135 10.70 -0.14 -4.98
CA HIS A 135 11.31 -1.12 -4.09
C HIS A 135 11.32 -2.55 -4.63
N ASN A 136 12.16 -3.36 -3.99
CA ASN A 136 12.36 -4.75 -4.36
C ASN A 136 11.09 -5.62 -4.25
N THR A 137 11.20 -6.82 -4.80
CA THR A 137 10.14 -7.84 -4.80
C THR A 137 9.69 -8.27 -3.41
N LYS A 138 10.61 -8.39 -2.45
CA LYS A 138 10.31 -8.96 -1.14
C LYS A 138 9.36 -8.06 -0.35
N LEU A 139 9.56 -6.74 -0.42
CA LEU A 139 8.63 -5.76 0.14
C LEU A 139 7.26 -5.82 -0.54
N LEU A 140 7.22 -6.06 -1.84
CA LEU A 140 5.94 -6.17 -2.56
C LEU A 140 5.16 -7.41 -2.12
N VAL A 141 5.86 -8.54 -1.97
CA VAL A 141 5.26 -9.78 -1.46
C VAL A 141 4.82 -9.63 0.00
N PHE A 142 5.58 -8.93 0.83
CA PHE A 142 5.16 -8.57 2.19
C PHE A 142 3.83 -7.79 2.16
N ASN A 143 3.73 -6.75 1.34
CA ASN A 143 2.50 -5.96 1.23
C ASN A 143 1.32 -6.81 0.75
N PHE A 144 1.53 -7.70 -0.24
CA PHE A 144 0.49 -8.64 -0.68
C PHE A 144 0.06 -9.61 0.41
N ALA A 145 0.99 -10.17 1.18
CA ALA A 145 0.66 -11.07 2.27
C ALA A 145 -0.22 -10.36 3.33
N VAL A 146 0.14 -9.13 3.70
CA VAL A 146 -0.65 -8.33 4.63
C VAL A 146 -2.02 -7.98 4.03
N ALA A 147 -2.08 -7.59 2.75
CA ALA A 147 -3.31 -7.27 2.06
C ALA A 147 -4.28 -8.46 2.01
N VAL A 148 -3.80 -9.66 1.65
CA VAL A 148 -4.63 -10.89 1.65
C VAL A 148 -5.13 -11.21 3.05
N ALA A 149 -4.25 -11.20 4.06
CA ALA A 149 -4.62 -11.52 5.43
C ALA A 149 -5.69 -10.55 5.97
N THR A 150 -5.50 -9.26 5.72
CA THR A 150 -6.43 -8.20 6.16
C THR A 150 -7.77 -8.31 5.43
N ALA A 151 -7.74 -8.43 4.10
CA ALA A 151 -8.95 -8.56 3.28
C ALA A 151 -9.74 -9.81 3.65
N THR A 152 -9.08 -10.96 3.84
CA THR A 152 -9.73 -12.20 4.27
C THR A 152 -10.39 -12.03 5.63
N SER A 153 -9.71 -11.38 6.58
CA SER A 153 -10.25 -11.14 7.92
C SER A 153 -11.49 -10.22 7.87
N ALA A 154 -11.43 -9.15 7.08
CA ALA A 154 -12.52 -8.20 6.93
C ALA A 154 -13.73 -8.82 6.20
N THR A 155 -13.50 -9.57 5.12
CA THR A 155 -14.59 -10.20 4.35
C THR A 155 -15.18 -11.41 5.07
N TRP A 156 -14.40 -12.11 5.88
CA TRP A 156 -14.92 -13.14 6.77
C TRP A 156 -15.93 -12.55 7.77
N ARG A 157 -15.59 -11.43 8.41
CA ARG A 157 -16.52 -10.69 9.27
C ARG A 157 -17.77 -10.24 8.50
N LEU A 158 -17.61 -9.64 7.32
CA LEU A 158 -18.74 -9.25 6.46
C LEU A 158 -19.64 -10.44 6.13
N GLY A 159 -19.06 -11.60 5.80
CA GLY A 159 -19.82 -12.81 5.47
C GLY A 159 -20.61 -13.38 6.65
N SER A 160 -20.09 -13.22 7.87
CA SER A 160 -20.78 -13.64 9.09
C SER A 160 -22.01 -12.78 9.41
N GLU A 161 -22.04 -11.52 8.95
CA GLU A 161 -23.19 -10.62 9.10
C GLU A 161 -24.16 -10.69 7.91
N THR A 162 -23.69 -11.15 6.75
CA THR A 162 -24.46 -11.18 5.51
C THR A 162 -24.61 -12.61 4.98
N ASN A 163 -23.71 -13.05 4.10
CA ASN A 163 -23.61 -14.41 3.58
C ASN A 163 -22.24 -14.64 2.90
N ILE A 164 -21.94 -15.90 2.61
CA ILE A 164 -20.66 -16.30 1.99
C ILE A 164 -20.46 -15.74 0.58
N ALA A 165 -21.52 -15.57 -0.21
CA ALA A 165 -21.42 -15.05 -1.57
C ALA A 165 -20.96 -13.58 -1.56
N THR A 166 -21.51 -12.77 -0.66
CA THR A 166 -21.08 -11.38 -0.43
C THR A 166 -19.60 -11.32 0.01
N ALA A 167 -19.18 -12.18 0.95
CA ALA A 167 -17.79 -12.22 1.40
C ALA A 167 -16.80 -12.55 0.27
N VAL A 168 -17.12 -13.56 -0.54
CA VAL A 168 -16.28 -13.97 -1.68
C VAL A 168 -16.22 -12.86 -2.73
N ALA A 169 -17.36 -12.25 -3.07
CA ALA A 169 -17.40 -11.15 -4.03
C ALA A 169 -16.60 -9.94 -3.55
N ALA A 170 -16.78 -9.54 -2.30
CA ALA A 170 -16.05 -8.43 -1.68
C ALA A 170 -14.54 -8.69 -1.64
N PHE A 171 -14.11 -9.91 -1.31
CA PHE A 171 -12.71 -10.29 -1.32
C PHE A 171 -12.10 -10.13 -2.70
N TRP A 172 -12.74 -10.68 -3.73
CA TRP A 172 -12.20 -10.63 -5.09
C TRP A 172 -12.18 -9.22 -5.66
N LEU A 173 -13.18 -8.37 -5.36
CA LEU A 173 -13.17 -6.97 -5.79
C LEU A 173 -11.99 -6.19 -5.18
N ILE A 174 -11.77 -6.35 -3.87
CA ILE A 174 -10.65 -5.69 -3.18
C ILE A 174 -9.32 -6.28 -3.62
N TRP A 175 -9.22 -7.59 -3.73
CA TRP A 175 -8.00 -8.27 -4.13
C TRP A 175 -7.61 -7.93 -5.57
N PHE A 176 -8.58 -7.80 -6.47
CA PHE A 176 -8.35 -7.41 -7.86
C PHE A 176 -7.62 -6.06 -7.94
N VAL A 177 -8.08 -5.03 -7.23
CA VAL A 177 -7.43 -3.71 -7.22
C VAL A 177 -6.05 -3.79 -6.57
N ASN A 178 -5.95 -4.48 -5.43
CA ASN A 178 -4.69 -4.64 -4.70
C ASN A 178 -3.64 -5.41 -5.49
N LEU A 179 -4.03 -6.31 -6.38
CA LEU A 179 -3.13 -7.08 -7.22
C LEU A 179 -2.78 -6.35 -8.52
N THR A 180 -3.79 -5.85 -9.24
CA THR A 180 -3.60 -5.32 -10.60
C THR A 180 -2.83 -4.00 -10.59
N VAL A 181 -3.10 -3.09 -9.65
CA VAL A 181 -2.43 -1.78 -9.60
C VAL A 181 -0.92 -1.92 -9.42
N PRO A 182 -0.40 -2.66 -8.41
CA PRO A 182 1.04 -2.81 -8.25
C PRO A 182 1.69 -3.57 -9.40
N LEU A 183 1.03 -4.59 -9.95
CA LEU A 183 1.57 -5.35 -11.08
C LEU A 183 1.65 -4.50 -12.35
N ALA A 184 0.64 -3.69 -12.63
CA ALA A 184 0.64 -2.76 -13.76
C ALA A 184 1.79 -1.76 -13.63
N ILE A 185 1.94 -1.13 -12.45
CA ILE A 185 3.02 -0.18 -12.17
C ILE A 185 4.39 -0.87 -12.32
N ARG A 186 4.56 -2.07 -11.76
CA ARG A 186 5.82 -2.81 -11.85
C ARG A 186 6.17 -3.19 -13.29
N SER A 187 5.17 -3.58 -14.08
CA SER A 187 5.37 -3.91 -15.50
C SER A 187 5.82 -2.68 -16.29
N MET A 188 5.18 -1.53 -16.05
CA MET A 188 5.52 -0.25 -16.68
C MET A 188 6.94 0.21 -16.26
N ALA A 189 7.27 0.14 -14.97
CA ALA A 189 8.58 0.51 -14.44
C ALA A 189 9.70 -0.33 -15.07
N ARG A 190 9.49 -1.65 -15.17
CA ARG A 190 10.43 -2.55 -15.83
C ARG A 190 10.58 -2.24 -17.31
N ALA A 191 9.49 -1.96 -18.02
CA ALA A 191 9.55 -1.57 -19.42
C ALA A 191 10.38 -0.28 -19.60
N MET A 192 10.14 0.75 -18.79
CA MET A 192 10.93 1.99 -18.83
C MET A 192 12.42 1.75 -18.57
N GLY A 193 12.76 0.89 -17.60
CA GLY A 193 14.16 0.51 -17.33
C GLY A 193 14.86 -0.10 -18.55
N THR A 194 14.14 -0.89 -19.36
CA THR A 194 14.73 -1.46 -20.58
C THR A 194 14.95 -0.45 -21.70
N TYR A 195 14.16 0.64 -21.76
CA TYR A 195 14.35 1.72 -22.74
C TYR A 195 15.42 2.72 -22.31
N ALA A 196 15.54 3.01 -21.02
CA ALA A 196 16.55 3.94 -20.50
C ALA A 196 17.99 3.39 -20.57
N ALA A 197 18.14 2.07 -20.68
CA ALA A 197 19.43 1.40 -20.84
C ALA A 197 19.90 1.28 -22.31
N ARG A 198 19.15 1.84 -23.27
CA ARG A 198 19.49 1.93 -24.69
C ARG A 198 19.81 3.38 -25.05
#